data_AF-A0A8B9KFK4-F1
#
_entry.id   AF-A0A8B9KFK4-F1
#
_cell.length_a   1.000
_cell.length_b   1.000
_cell.length_c   1.000
_cell.angle_alpha   90.00
_cell.angle_beta   90.00
_cell.angle_gamma   90.00
#
_symmetry.space_group_name_H-M   'P 1'
#
loop_
_entity.id
_entity.type
_entity.pdbx_description
1 polymer ?
#
loop_
_entity_poly.entity_id
_entity_poly.type
_entity_poly.pdbx_seq_one_letter_code
_entity_poly.pdbx_strand_id
1 'polypeptide(L)'
;MFFLCVGDGQLELRSEGTFVVLEVNKRPALVVGVESDQTEAVLTGKIRLALGGMLVDKKKLLHQFKPELDACIRTGNWLNLSTPWDTDPDWESRPCFPEIKKGSYFPGTGIAVFNTTDLPGAETEEKGITIEVNGSWQGTLLSLQSPGFEFILSEKKNKDLTMELKEGSESGNTALSSEITKLTLTILEHSLLLDGKSVLKDETIDFLSTWREGMLLAFGGVPGEVKESESSNHLQGCLEKILIQGQDIDLDQASFKHSSISSHSCPAKASNHLP
;
A
#
# COMPACT_ATOMS: atom_id res chain seq x y z
N MET A 1 4.15 -14.66 3.50
CA MET A 1 3.09 -14.73 4.52
C MET A 1 3.54 -13.88 5.70
N PHE A 2 3.14 -12.61 5.73
CA PHE A 2 3.43 -11.70 6.84
C PHE A 2 2.26 -11.76 7.83
N PHE A 3 2.52 -12.26 9.03
CA PHE A 3 1.55 -12.24 10.11
C PHE A 3 1.56 -10.84 10.75
N LEU A 4 0.59 -10.01 10.38
CA LEU A 4 0.21 -8.84 11.17
C LEU A 4 -0.45 -9.35 12.45
N CYS A 5 0.25 -9.20 13.59
CA CYS A 5 -0.35 -9.36 14.90
C CYS A 5 -1.35 -8.22 15.10
N VAL A 6 -2.63 -8.49 14.83
CA VAL A 6 -3.73 -7.69 15.40
C VAL A 6 -3.86 -8.11 16.85
N GLY A 7 -3.27 -7.33 17.76
CA GLY A 7 -3.39 -7.54 19.20
C GLY A 7 -2.38 -6.71 19.98
N ASP A 8 -2.73 -6.35 21.22
CA ASP A 8 -1.83 -5.79 22.22
C ASP A 8 -0.76 -6.82 22.61
N GLY A 9 0.19 -7.04 21.69
CA GLY A 9 1.28 -7.98 21.83
C GLY A 9 2.48 -7.32 22.49
N GLN A 10 3.02 -7.93 23.54
CA GLN A 10 4.34 -7.57 24.05
C GLN A 10 5.40 -8.36 23.29
N LEU A 11 6.34 -7.66 22.66
CA LEU A 11 7.49 -8.28 21.99
C LEU A 11 8.77 -7.92 22.75
N GLU A 12 9.57 -8.93 23.09
CA GLU A 12 10.85 -8.76 23.75
C GLU A 12 11.93 -9.56 23.02
N LEU A 13 13.06 -8.90 22.75
CA LEU A 13 14.26 -9.53 22.20
C LEU A 13 15.39 -9.33 23.21
N ARG A 14 15.96 -10.44 23.70
CA ARG A 14 17.07 -10.40 24.66
C ARG A 14 18.20 -11.34 24.28
N SER A 15 19.40 -11.04 24.77
CA SER A 15 20.54 -11.94 24.76
C SER A 15 20.62 -12.68 26.09
N GLU A 16 20.79 -14.00 26.03
CA GLU A 16 20.90 -14.89 27.19
C GLU A 16 22.08 -15.85 26.98
N GLY A 17 23.25 -15.49 27.50
CA GLY A 17 24.50 -16.22 27.21
C GLY A 17 24.83 -16.21 25.72
N THR A 18 24.99 -17.40 25.13
CA THR A 18 25.24 -17.62 23.69
C THR A 18 23.95 -17.74 22.87
N PHE A 19 22.81 -17.32 23.42
CA PHE A 19 21.52 -17.38 22.75
C PHE A 19 20.88 -16.00 22.61
N VAL A 20 20.11 -15.85 21.54
CA VAL A 20 19.16 -14.75 21.35
C VAL A 20 17.75 -15.33 21.48
N VAL A 21 16.95 -14.74 22.36
CA VAL A 21 15.59 -15.18 22.65
C VAL A 21 14.60 -14.10 22.22
N LEU A 22 13.63 -14.48 21.39
CA LEU A 22 12.48 -13.68 21.04
C LEU A 22 11.27 -14.20 21.82
N GLU A 23 10.64 -13.33 22.59
CA GLU A 23 9.38 -13.60 23.28
C GLU A 23 8.22 -12.80 22.70
N VAL A 24 7.08 -13.46 22.60
CA VAL A 24 5.79 -12.85 22.26
C VAL A 24 4.82 -13.13 23.40
N ASN A 25 4.31 -12.09 24.03
CA ASN A 25 3.42 -12.17 25.19
C ASN A 25 4.00 -13.01 26.34
N LYS A 26 5.28 -12.77 26.66
CA LYS A 26 6.03 -13.46 27.73
C LYS A 26 6.16 -14.97 27.51
N ARG A 27 6.08 -15.40 26.25
CA ARG A 27 6.28 -16.79 25.84
C ARG A 27 7.39 -16.83 24.80
N PRO A 28 8.40 -17.71 24.96
CA PRO A 28 9.42 -17.91 23.93
C PRO A 28 8.78 -18.30 22.61
N ALA A 29 9.01 -17.49 21.59
CA ALA A 29 8.56 -17.72 20.22
C ALA A 29 9.71 -18.26 19.35
N LEU A 30 10.95 -17.82 19.63
CA LEU A 30 12.15 -18.27 18.93
C LEU A 30 13.39 -18.18 19.84
N VAL A 31 14.27 -19.17 19.75
CA VAL A 31 15.58 -19.21 20.42
C VAL A 31 16.63 -19.58 19.39
N VAL A 32 17.67 -18.74 19.26
CA VAL A 32 18.75 -18.92 18.28
C VAL A 32 20.09 -18.92 18.99
N GLY A 33 20.90 -19.97 18.76
CA GLY A 33 22.29 -20.00 19.20
C GLY A 33 23.18 -19.14 18.30
N VAL A 34 24.04 -18.32 18.90
CA VAL A 34 24.98 -17.44 18.19
C VAL A 34 26.44 -17.87 18.33
N GLU A 35 26.67 -19.08 18.84
CA GLU A 35 28.01 -19.64 19.03
C GLU A 35 28.68 -19.93 17.67
N SER A 36 29.90 -19.43 17.50
CA SER A 36 30.77 -19.78 16.37
C SER A 36 32.14 -20.21 16.91
N ASP A 37 32.77 -21.19 16.26
CA ASP A 37 34.13 -21.67 16.56
C ASP A 37 35.22 -20.58 16.43
N GLN A 38 34.87 -19.35 16.02
CA GLN A 38 35.78 -18.21 15.87
C GLN A 38 35.59 -17.09 16.91
N THR A 39 34.79 -17.29 17.96
CA THR A 39 34.35 -16.18 18.83
C THR A 39 35.07 -16.16 20.20
N GLU A 40 36.37 -15.86 20.21
CA GLU A 40 37.13 -15.65 21.46
C GLU A 40 37.08 -14.21 22.00
N ALA A 41 36.37 -13.28 21.36
CA ALA A 41 36.32 -11.89 21.83
C ALA A 41 34.95 -11.52 22.40
N VAL A 42 34.93 -11.05 23.66
CA VAL A 42 33.86 -10.22 24.19
C VAL A 42 33.59 -9.11 23.17
N LEU A 43 32.37 -9.04 22.66
CA LEU A 43 31.96 -8.02 21.70
C LEU A 43 31.98 -6.64 22.39
N THR A 44 33.13 -5.98 22.40
CA THR A 44 33.26 -4.58 22.80
C THR A 44 32.95 -3.69 21.61
N GLY A 45 31.88 -2.89 21.68
CA GLY A 45 31.50 -2.04 20.56
C GLY A 45 30.30 -1.14 20.85
N LYS A 46 29.92 -0.34 19.86
CA LYS A 46 28.71 0.48 19.90
C LYS A 46 27.54 -0.30 19.31
N ILE A 47 26.41 -0.34 20.01
CA ILE A 47 25.15 -0.87 19.48
C ILE A 47 24.46 0.24 18.69
N ARG A 48 23.93 -0.09 17.52
CA ARG A 48 23.04 0.78 16.74
C ARG A 48 21.72 0.06 16.55
N LEU A 49 20.62 0.76 16.80
CA LEU A 49 19.27 0.23 16.69
C LEU A 49 18.48 1.08 15.70
N ALA A 50 17.76 0.43 14.80
CA ALA A 50 16.78 1.07 13.92
C ALA A 50 15.41 0.47 14.19
N LEU A 51 14.40 1.34 14.21
CA LEU A 51 13.00 0.96 14.41
C LEU A 51 12.25 1.13 13.09
N GLY A 52 11.53 0.09 12.65
CA GLY A 52 10.77 0.13 11.40
C GLY A 52 11.63 0.23 10.12
N GLY A 53 12.93 -0.04 10.22
CA GLY A 53 13.88 0.07 9.11
C GLY A 53 15.14 -0.76 9.34
N MET A 54 16.12 -0.61 8.45
CA MET A 54 17.37 -1.35 8.49
C MET A 54 18.59 -0.45 8.32
N LEU A 55 19.67 -0.78 9.04
CA LEU A 55 20.97 -0.09 8.97
C LEU A 55 21.95 -0.77 8.01
N VAL A 56 21.49 -1.79 7.29
CA VAL A 56 22.27 -2.59 6.35
C VAL A 56 21.54 -2.67 5.02
N ASP A 57 22.28 -2.86 3.93
CA ASP A 57 21.71 -3.04 2.60
C ASP A 57 20.88 -4.33 2.54
N LYS A 58 19.67 -4.26 1.97
CA LYS A 58 18.76 -5.40 1.76
C LYS A 58 19.47 -6.61 1.12
N LYS A 59 20.43 -6.37 0.22
CA LYS A 59 21.21 -7.41 -0.48
C LYS A 59 22.17 -8.19 0.41
N LYS A 60 22.52 -7.63 1.58
CA LYS A 60 23.42 -8.26 2.57
C LYS A 60 22.68 -9.10 3.60
N LEU A 61 21.35 -9.12 3.56
CA LEU A 61 20.54 -9.97 4.44
C LEU A 61 20.66 -11.42 4.02
N LEU A 62 20.71 -12.34 4.99
CA LEU A 62 20.73 -13.79 4.74
C LEU A 62 19.54 -14.23 3.88
N HIS A 63 18.37 -13.66 4.17
CA HIS A 63 17.18 -13.78 3.35
C HIS A 63 16.70 -12.38 2.98
N GLN A 64 16.71 -12.05 1.69
CA GLN A 64 16.29 -10.74 1.21
C GLN A 64 14.76 -10.62 1.35
N PHE A 65 14.30 -9.53 1.96
CA PHE A 65 12.88 -9.23 2.08
C PHE A 65 12.61 -7.72 1.97
N LYS A 66 11.35 -7.37 1.76
CA LYS A 66 10.85 -5.99 1.78
C LYS A 66 10.50 -5.59 3.23
N PRO A 67 11.23 -4.64 3.84
CA PRO A 67 11.10 -4.31 5.26
C PRO A 67 9.98 -3.30 5.57
N GLU A 68 9.26 -2.84 4.56
CA GLU A 68 8.11 -1.97 4.72
C GLU A 68 7.13 -2.61 5.72
N LEU A 69 6.79 -1.86 6.77
CA LEU A 69 5.99 -2.33 7.89
C LEU A 69 4.97 -1.26 8.29
N ASP A 70 3.69 -1.58 8.10
CA ASP A 70 2.58 -0.80 8.63
C ASP A 70 2.22 -1.34 10.03
N ALA A 71 2.86 -0.77 11.06
CA ALA A 71 2.66 -1.17 12.44
C ALA A 71 2.76 0.01 13.40
N CYS A 72 2.10 -0.13 14.54
CA CYS A 72 2.24 0.82 15.64
C CYS A 72 3.06 0.22 16.78
N ILE A 73 4.00 1.00 17.30
CA ILE A 73 4.83 0.62 18.44
C ILE A 73 4.62 1.66 19.53
N ARG A 74 4.38 1.19 20.76
CA ARG A 74 4.24 2.04 21.95
C ARG A 74 5.12 1.51 23.07
N THR A 75 5.46 2.38 24.01
CA THR A 75 6.14 2.02 25.26
C THR A 75 7.42 1.19 25.06
N GLY A 76 8.27 1.59 24.10
CA GLY A 76 9.54 0.91 23.85
C GLY A 76 10.55 1.10 24.99
N ASN A 77 11.20 0.01 25.42
CA ASN A 77 12.33 0.04 26.34
C ASN A 77 13.55 -0.54 25.63
N TRP A 78 14.58 0.29 25.42
CA TRP A 78 15.76 -0.06 24.66
C TRP A 78 16.97 -0.20 25.60
N LEU A 79 17.32 -1.44 25.94
CA LEU A 79 18.49 -1.80 26.76
C LEU A 79 18.52 -1.25 28.19
N ASN A 80 17.42 -0.68 28.71
CA ASN A 80 17.31 -0.13 30.07
C ASN A 80 18.49 0.81 30.43
N LEU A 81 18.87 1.66 29.48
CA LEU A 81 20.00 2.59 29.66
C LEU A 81 19.58 3.80 30.50
N SER A 82 20.52 4.30 31.31
CA SER A 82 20.35 5.55 32.07
C SER A 82 20.60 6.80 31.21
N THR A 83 21.35 6.66 30.12
CA THR A 83 21.62 7.74 29.15
C THR A 83 20.63 7.68 27.98
N PRO A 84 20.09 8.82 27.53
CA PRO A 84 19.28 8.87 26.32
C PRO A 84 20.05 8.35 25.09
N TRP A 85 19.31 7.78 24.14
CA TRP A 85 19.86 7.43 22.83
C TRP A 85 20.14 8.70 22.03
N ASP A 86 21.24 8.69 21.28
CA ASP A 86 21.49 9.69 20.24
C ASP A 86 20.55 9.39 19.07
N THR A 87 19.54 10.24 18.89
CA THR A 87 18.48 10.09 17.89
C THR A 87 18.66 11.09 16.78
N ASP A 88 18.22 10.73 15.57
CA ASP A 88 18.13 11.67 14.46
C ASP A 88 17.23 12.87 14.84
N PRO A 89 17.74 14.11 14.83
CA PRO A 89 16.96 15.29 15.22
C PRO A 89 15.80 15.59 14.26
N ASP A 90 15.88 15.11 13.01
CA ASP A 90 14.85 15.32 11.99
C ASP A 90 13.78 14.20 12.04
N TRP A 91 13.90 13.25 12.97
CA TRP A 91 12.90 12.20 13.16
C TRP A 91 11.60 12.75 13.76
N GLU A 92 10.58 12.88 12.91
CA GLU A 92 9.21 13.14 13.36
C GLU A 92 8.42 11.84 13.50
N SER A 93 8.05 11.49 14.74
CA SER A 93 7.14 10.37 14.97
C SER A 93 5.74 10.70 14.45
N ARG A 94 5.24 9.92 13.49
CA ARG A 94 3.84 9.99 13.07
C ARG A 94 2.97 9.18 14.05
N PRO A 95 1.97 9.79 14.70
CA PRO A 95 1.09 9.05 15.58
C PRO A 95 0.23 8.06 14.77
N CYS A 96 0.06 6.87 15.30
CA CYS A 96 -0.86 5.89 14.74
C CYS A 96 -2.32 6.25 15.08
N PHE A 97 -3.28 5.67 14.35
CA PHE A 97 -4.67 5.75 14.76
C PHE A 97 -4.92 4.97 16.05
N PRO A 98 -5.77 5.48 16.97
CA PRO A 98 -6.03 4.83 18.25
C PRO A 98 -6.80 3.51 18.10
N GLU A 99 -7.70 3.44 17.11
CA GLU A 99 -8.45 2.25 16.75
C GLU A 99 -8.25 2.00 15.26
N ILE A 100 -7.71 0.82 14.91
CA ILE A 100 -7.48 0.42 13.52
C ILE A 100 -8.35 -0.78 13.14
N LYS A 101 -8.78 -0.80 11.88
CA LYS A 101 -9.32 -1.98 11.20
C LYS A 101 -8.43 -2.34 10.01
N LYS A 102 -8.54 -3.57 9.53
CA LYS A 102 -7.82 -4.02 8.33
C LYS A 102 -8.29 -3.23 7.10
N GLY A 103 -7.34 -2.82 6.25
CA GLY A 103 -7.58 -2.15 4.98
C GLY A 103 -6.45 -1.16 4.66
N SER A 104 -6.47 -0.56 3.49
CA SER A 104 -5.53 0.48 3.08
C SER A 104 -6.18 1.86 3.22
N TYR A 105 -5.55 2.77 3.97
CA TYR A 105 -6.07 4.12 4.18
C TYR A 105 -5.38 5.15 3.32
N PHE A 106 -6.19 5.92 2.60
CA PHE A 106 -5.74 7.07 1.83
C PHE A 106 -6.29 8.36 2.48
N PRO A 107 -5.42 9.32 2.83
CA PRO A 107 -5.85 10.54 3.52
C PRO A 107 -6.26 11.70 2.59
N GLY A 108 -6.27 11.50 1.26
CA GLY A 108 -6.55 12.57 0.29
C GLY A 108 -5.35 13.39 -0.16
N THR A 109 -4.11 12.86 -0.02
CA THR A 109 -2.88 13.61 -0.35
C THR A 109 -1.83 12.85 -1.15
N GLY A 110 -2.12 11.62 -1.59
CA GLY A 110 -1.09 10.81 -2.24
C GLY A 110 -1.65 9.66 -3.07
N ILE A 111 -0.73 9.03 -3.81
CA ILE A 111 -1.02 7.93 -4.74
C ILE A 111 -0.16 6.71 -4.46
N ALA A 112 -0.67 5.55 -4.83
CA ALA A 112 0.06 4.29 -4.92
C ALA A 112 0.02 3.83 -6.39
N VAL A 113 1.19 3.55 -6.97
CA VAL A 113 1.36 3.24 -8.40
C VAL A 113 1.97 1.86 -8.55
N PHE A 114 1.43 1.10 -9.49
CA PHE A 114 1.90 -0.21 -9.89
C PHE A 114 2.24 -0.19 -11.38
N ASN A 115 3.28 -0.94 -11.74
CA ASN A 115 3.46 -1.35 -13.13
C ASN A 115 2.66 -2.64 -13.33
N THR A 116 1.83 -2.68 -14.36
CA THR A 116 0.99 -3.85 -14.68
C THR A 116 1.78 -5.11 -15.06
N THR A 117 3.05 -4.96 -15.46
CA THR A 117 3.98 -6.10 -15.64
C THR A 117 4.27 -6.86 -14.34
N ASP A 118 4.12 -6.20 -13.18
CA ASP A 118 4.30 -6.81 -11.85
C ASP A 118 2.99 -7.43 -11.30
N LEU A 119 1.89 -7.34 -12.06
CA LEU A 119 0.54 -7.72 -11.64
C LEU A 119 0.02 -8.95 -12.42
N PRO A 120 -0.96 -9.68 -11.87
CA PRO A 120 -1.59 -10.78 -12.59
C PRO A 120 -2.22 -10.32 -13.92
N GLY A 121 -1.95 -11.05 -15.00
CA GLY A 121 -2.58 -10.85 -16.31
C GLY A 121 -3.88 -11.63 -16.46
N ALA A 122 -4.53 -11.51 -17.63
CA ALA A 122 -5.76 -12.24 -17.93
C ALA A 122 -5.52 -13.76 -18.01
N GLU A 123 -6.41 -14.57 -17.42
CA GLU A 123 -6.41 -16.03 -17.63
C GLU A 123 -6.68 -16.41 -19.10
N THR A 124 -7.64 -15.70 -19.71
CA THR A 124 -8.10 -15.87 -21.10
C THR A 124 -8.55 -14.51 -21.61
N GLU A 125 -8.37 -14.23 -22.90
CA GLU A 125 -8.78 -12.95 -23.52
C GLU A 125 -10.27 -12.66 -23.33
N GLU A 126 -11.12 -13.69 -23.37
CA GLU A 126 -12.58 -13.60 -23.20
C GLU A 126 -13.00 -13.13 -21.80
N LYS A 127 -12.24 -13.50 -20.76
CA LYS A 127 -12.50 -13.09 -19.36
C LYS A 127 -11.86 -11.75 -19.03
N GLY A 128 -10.78 -11.39 -19.72
CA GLY A 128 -10.01 -10.17 -19.48
C GLY A 128 -9.41 -10.08 -18.07
N ILE A 129 -9.17 -8.84 -17.63
CA ILE A 129 -8.55 -8.50 -16.35
C ILE A 129 -9.57 -7.88 -15.41
N THR A 130 -9.84 -8.49 -14.26
CA THR A 130 -10.73 -7.92 -13.24
C THR A 130 -9.96 -7.22 -12.14
N ILE A 131 -10.38 -6.00 -11.81
CA ILE A 131 -9.95 -5.22 -10.66
C ILE A 131 -11.18 -5.00 -9.78
N GLU A 132 -11.20 -5.58 -8.59
CA GLU A 132 -12.27 -5.41 -7.61
C GLU A 132 -11.78 -4.55 -6.45
N VAL A 133 -12.49 -3.47 -6.14
CA VAL A 133 -12.20 -2.62 -4.99
C VAL A 133 -13.39 -2.60 -4.05
N ASN A 134 -13.14 -2.94 -2.79
CA ASN A 134 -14.13 -2.88 -1.73
C ASN A 134 -13.71 -1.82 -0.71
N GLY A 135 -14.63 -0.98 -0.28
CA GLY A 135 -14.37 -0.01 0.77
C GLY A 135 -15.26 1.22 0.68
N SER A 136 -14.80 2.30 1.28
CA SER A 136 -15.43 3.61 1.21
C SER A 136 -14.38 4.62 0.81
N TRP A 137 -14.65 5.39 -0.23
CA TRP A 137 -13.73 6.40 -0.74
C TRP A 137 -14.52 7.65 -1.15
N GLN A 138 -13.80 8.74 -1.35
CA GLN A 138 -14.22 9.94 -2.07
C GLN A 138 -13.04 10.39 -2.92
N GLY A 139 -13.29 10.98 -4.09
CA GLY A 139 -12.24 11.34 -5.04
C GLY A 139 -11.84 10.19 -5.97
N THR A 140 -10.67 10.30 -6.58
CA THR A 140 -10.10 9.41 -7.60
C THR A 140 -9.74 8.08 -6.98
N LEU A 141 -10.56 7.07 -7.28
CA LEU A 141 -10.36 5.70 -6.85
C LEU A 141 -9.15 5.09 -7.55
N LEU A 142 -9.18 5.14 -8.88
CA LEU A 142 -8.26 4.41 -9.75
C LEU A 142 -8.00 5.22 -11.03
N SER A 143 -6.76 5.18 -11.50
CA SER A 143 -6.39 5.64 -12.84
C SER A 143 -5.54 4.60 -13.57
N LEU A 144 -5.72 4.54 -14.89
CA LEU A 144 -4.98 3.71 -15.83
C LEU A 144 -4.32 4.64 -16.85
N GLN A 145 -3.01 4.51 -17.03
CA GLN A 145 -2.25 5.37 -17.96
C GLN A 145 -1.29 4.56 -18.82
N SER A 146 -1.32 4.84 -20.12
CA SER A 146 -0.32 4.43 -21.11
C SER A 146 -0.10 5.58 -22.11
N PRO A 147 0.92 5.53 -22.99
CA PRO A 147 1.14 6.59 -23.96
C PRO A 147 -0.10 6.82 -24.85
N GLY A 148 -0.71 8.00 -24.74
CA GLY A 148 -1.88 8.39 -25.54
C GLY A 148 -3.24 7.96 -24.97
N PHE A 149 -3.26 7.26 -23.83
CA PHE A 149 -4.48 6.80 -23.17
C PHE A 149 -4.42 7.05 -21.66
N GLU A 150 -5.45 7.71 -21.14
CA GLU A 150 -5.63 7.93 -19.72
C GLU A 150 -7.10 7.74 -19.35
N PHE A 151 -7.34 6.86 -18.39
CA PHE A 151 -8.66 6.58 -17.84
C PHE A 151 -8.66 6.85 -16.35
N ILE A 152 -9.61 7.65 -15.87
CA ILE A 152 -9.73 8.07 -14.48
C ILE A 152 -11.12 7.72 -13.99
N LEU A 153 -11.18 7.04 -12.85
CA LEU A 153 -12.41 6.72 -12.13
C LEU A 153 -12.43 7.42 -10.78
N SER A 154 -13.39 8.30 -10.57
CA SER A 154 -13.52 9.14 -9.37
C SER A 154 -14.94 9.14 -8.82
N GLU A 155 -15.09 9.35 -7.51
CA GLU A 155 -16.38 9.61 -6.87
C GLU A 155 -16.50 11.09 -6.50
N LYS A 156 -17.59 11.74 -6.94
CA LYS A 156 -17.93 13.12 -6.57
C LYS A 156 -18.62 13.19 -5.21
N LYS A 157 -18.67 14.40 -4.63
CA LYS A 157 -19.31 14.67 -3.33
C LYS A 157 -20.77 14.21 -3.22
N ASN A 158 -21.50 14.12 -4.33
CA ASN A 158 -22.88 13.62 -4.38
C ASN A 158 -22.97 12.08 -4.51
N LYS A 159 -21.85 11.37 -4.35
CA LYS A 159 -21.69 9.92 -4.57
C LYS A 159 -21.94 9.47 -6.02
N ASP A 160 -21.91 10.38 -6.97
CA ASP A 160 -21.89 9.98 -8.38
C ASP A 160 -20.46 9.60 -8.76
N LEU A 161 -20.32 8.46 -9.41
CA LEU A 161 -19.08 8.11 -10.07
C LEU A 161 -18.93 8.95 -11.32
N THR A 162 -17.76 9.53 -11.50
CA THR A 162 -17.33 10.13 -12.75
C THR A 162 -16.16 9.42 -13.35
N MET A 163 -16.26 9.30 -14.66
CA MET A 163 -15.25 8.71 -15.50
C MET A 163 -14.73 9.76 -16.45
N GLU A 164 -13.42 9.91 -16.52
CA GLU A 164 -12.76 10.79 -17.47
C GLU A 164 -11.84 9.94 -18.34
N LEU A 165 -11.98 10.11 -19.65
CA LEU A 165 -11.12 9.48 -20.65
C LEU A 165 -10.41 10.58 -21.42
N LYS A 166 -9.08 10.49 -21.50
CA LYS A 166 -8.30 11.25 -22.46
C LYS A 166 -7.67 10.28 -23.45
N GLU A 167 -8.12 10.39 -24.69
CA GLU A 167 -7.62 9.64 -25.82
C GLU A 167 -7.24 10.62 -26.93
N GLY A 168 -5.94 10.74 -27.19
CA GLY A 168 -5.45 11.77 -28.13
C GLY A 168 -5.84 13.21 -27.71
N SER A 169 -6.71 13.87 -28.48
CA SER A 169 -7.17 15.25 -28.23
C SER A 169 -8.60 15.33 -27.69
N GLU A 170 -9.28 14.19 -27.49
CA GLU A 170 -10.66 14.14 -27.04
C GLU A 170 -10.73 13.80 -25.56
N SER A 171 -11.59 14.53 -24.83
CA SER A 171 -11.85 14.34 -23.41
C SER A 171 -13.34 14.10 -23.22
N GLY A 172 -13.70 12.95 -22.64
CA GLY A 172 -15.08 12.55 -22.40
C GLY A 172 -15.35 12.29 -20.92
N ASN A 173 -16.44 12.87 -20.40
CA ASN A 173 -16.86 12.69 -19.00
C ASN A 173 -18.24 12.03 -18.90
N THR A 174 -18.35 10.92 -18.17
CA THR A 174 -19.62 10.22 -17.94
C THR A 174 -19.90 10.10 -16.44
N ALA A 175 -21.15 10.32 -16.02
CA ALA A 175 -21.59 10.17 -14.64
C ALA A 175 -22.46 8.92 -14.45
N LEU A 176 -22.21 8.12 -13.41
CA LEU A 176 -23.03 6.99 -12.99
C LEU A 176 -23.51 7.20 -11.55
N SER A 177 -24.79 6.92 -11.28
CA SER A 177 -25.40 7.09 -9.95
C SER A 177 -25.49 5.76 -9.22
N SER A 178 -24.78 5.62 -8.09
CA SER A 178 -24.93 4.50 -7.16
C SER A 178 -24.13 4.73 -5.88
N GLU A 179 -24.67 4.33 -4.72
CA GLU A 179 -23.88 4.20 -3.50
C GLU A 179 -23.04 2.93 -3.57
N ILE A 180 -21.73 3.08 -3.78
CA ILE A 180 -20.85 1.93 -4.08
C ILE A 180 -19.92 1.68 -2.91
N THR A 181 -20.03 0.49 -2.35
CA THR A 181 -19.02 -0.07 -1.42
C THR A 181 -18.14 -1.13 -2.08
N LYS A 182 -18.53 -1.59 -3.28
CA LYS A 182 -17.81 -2.57 -4.09
C LYS A 182 -17.91 -2.20 -5.56
N LEU A 183 -16.75 -2.07 -6.21
CA LEU A 183 -16.63 -1.73 -7.62
C LEU A 183 -15.81 -2.80 -8.34
N THR A 184 -16.25 -3.20 -9.53
CA THR A 184 -15.53 -4.15 -10.39
C THR A 184 -15.26 -3.52 -11.74
N LEU A 185 -13.99 -3.26 -12.05
CA LEU A 185 -13.53 -2.89 -13.39
C LEU A 185 -13.06 -4.15 -14.11
N THR A 186 -13.62 -4.45 -15.27
CA THR A 186 -13.17 -5.54 -16.15
C THR A 186 -12.56 -4.92 -17.40
N ILE A 187 -11.30 -5.25 -17.67
CA ILE A 187 -10.54 -4.83 -18.83
C ILE A 187 -10.55 -5.98 -19.83
N LEU A 188 -11.30 -5.85 -20.91
CA LEU A 188 -11.28 -6.74 -22.06
C LEU A 188 -10.34 -6.18 -23.12
N GLU A 189 -10.07 -6.95 -24.17
CA GLU A 189 -9.16 -6.55 -25.27
C GLU A 189 -9.49 -5.15 -25.81
N HIS A 190 -10.75 -4.89 -26.17
CA HIS A 190 -11.19 -3.64 -26.82
C HIS A 190 -12.28 -2.89 -26.02
N SER A 191 -12.46 -3.21 -24.73
CA SER A 191 -13.47 -2.54 -23.91
C SER A 191 -13.18 -2.57 -22.42
N LEU A 192 -13.70 -1.57 -21.72
CA LEU A 192 -13.73 -1.51 -20.26
C LEU A 192 -15.17 -1.65 -19.79
N LEU A 193 -15.40 -2.54 -18.83
CA LEU A 193 -16.69 -2.74 -18.19
C LEU A 193 -16.61 -2.33 -16.71
N LEU A 194 -17.56 -1.52 -16.26
CA LEU A 194 -17.73 -1.16 -14.86
C LEU A 194 -18.98 -1.83 -14.31
N ASP A 195 -18.82 -2.71 -13.32
CA ASP A 195 -19.88 -3.56 -12.75
C ASP A 195 -20.72 -4.25 -13.84
N GLY A 196 -20.04 -4.76 -14.87
CA GLY A 196 -20.63 -5.45 -16.01
C GLY A 196 -21.25 -4.54 -17.09
N LYS A 197 -21.25 -3.22 -16.90
CA LYS A 197 -21.72 -2.26 -17.91
C LYS A 197 -20.55 -1.76 -18.74
N SER A 198 -20.66 -1.83 -20.08
CA SER A 198 -19.66 -1.25 -20.97
C SER A 198 -19.59 0.26 -20.75
N VAL A 199 -18.41 0.74 -20.40
CA VAL A 199 -18.16 2.17 -20.14
C VAL A 199 -17.17 2.77 -21.14
N LEU A 200 -16.33 1.94 -21.75
CA LEU A 200 -15.52 2.29 -22.90
C LEU A 200 -15.51 1.11 -23.86
N LYS A 201 -15.65 1.38 -25.15
CA LYS A 201 -15.42 0.39 -26.20
C LYS A 201 -14.68 1.08 -27.33
N ASP A 202 -13.46 0.64 -27.59
CA ASP A 202 -12.61 1.15 -28.65
C ASP A 202 -11.87 0.00 -29.32
N GLU A 203 -12.15 -0.21 -30.62
CA GLU A 203 -11.57 -1.30 -31.42
C GLU A 203 -10.13 -0.99 -31.89
N THR A 204 -9.61 0.21 -31.61
CA THR A 204 -8.24 0.63 -31.97
C THR A 204 -7.24 0.41 -30.83
N ILE A 205 -7.72 0.30 -29.59
CA ILE A 205 -6.91 0.07 -28.40
C ILE A 205 -7.01 -1.39 -27.96
N ASP A 206 -5.87 -2.08 -27.89
CA ASP A 206 -5.75 -3.37 -27.22
C ASP A 206 -5.29 -3.17 -25.76
N PHE A 207 -6.24 -3.11 -24.84
CA PHE A 207 -5.97 -2.92 -23.41
C PHE A 207 -5.23 -4.11 -22.80
N LEU A 208 -5.44 -5.33 -23.30
CA LEU A 208 -4.77 -6.52 -22.76
C LEU A 208 -3.31 -6.56 -23.16
N SER A 209 -2.98 -6.17 -24.40
CA SER A 209 -1.59 -6.00 -24.81
C SER A 209 -0.92 -4.86 -24.06
N THR A 210 -1.60 -3.72 -23.92
CA THR A 210 -1.08 -2.57 -23.16
C THR A 210 -0.80 -2.94 -21.69
N TRP A 211 -1.66 -3.75 -21.06
CA TRP A 211 -1.41 -4.30 -19.72
C TRP A 211 -0.15 -5.16 -19.68
N ARG A 212 0.05 -6.05 -20.66
CA ARG A 212 1.24 -6.91 -20.74
C ARG A 212 2.53 -6.12 -21.00
N GLU A 213 2.44 -5.02 -21.74
CA GLU A 213 3.57 -4.15 -22.09
C GLU A 213 3.99 -3.22 -20.94
N GLY A 214 3.09 -2.95 -20.00
CA GLY A 214 3.38 -2.17 -18.79
C GLY A 214 2.74 -0.80 -18.77
N MET A 215 1.42 -0.76 -18.64
CA MET A 215 0.69 0.45 -18.24
C MET A 215 0.84 0.74 -16.74
N LEU A 216 0.63 2.00 -16.36
CA LEU A 216 0.55 2.41 -14.96
C LEU A 216 -0.87 2.20 -14.45
N LEU A 217 -1.00 1.49 -13.34
CA LEU A 217 -2.20 1.41 -12.53
C LEU A 217 -1.95 2.18 -11.25
N ALA A 218 -2.74 3.22 -10.98
CA ALA A 218 -2.64 3.98 -9.74
C ALA A 218 -3.94 3.96 -8.95
N PHE A 219 -3.81 3.90 -7.63
CA PHE A 219 -4.88 4.16 -6.67
C PHE A 219 -4.57 5.45 -5.93
N GLY A 220 -5.60 6.21 -5.56
CA GLY A 220 -5.39 7.42 -4.77
C GLY A 220 -5.42 8.71 -5.57
N GLY A 221 -5.26 8.66 -6.89
CA GLY A 221 -5.06 9.85 -7.73
C GLY A 221 -4.50 9.50 -9.10
N VAL A 222 -3.92 10.50 -9.76
CA VAL A 222 -3.43 10.43 -11.13
C VAL A 222 -1.93 10.76 -11.17
N PRO A 223 -1.07 9.86 -11.65
CA PRO A 223 0.35 10.15 -11.81
C PRO A 223 0.60 11.31 -12.78
N GLY A 224 1.52 12.21 -12.42
CA GLY A 224 1.96 13.32 -13.30
C GLY A 224 1.08 14.58 -13.27
N GLU A 225 -0.02 14.61 -12.51
CA GLU A 225 -0.77 15.85 -12.29
C GLU A 225 -0.04 16.78 -11.30
N VAL A 226 0.45 17.92 -11.81
CA VAL A 226 1.13 18.98 -11.02
C VAL A 226 0.25 20.22 -10.86
N LYS A 227 -1.04 20.17 -11.24
CA LYS A 227 -1.88 21.39 -11.30
C LYS A 227 -2.46 21.76 -9.93
N GLU A 228 -1.93 22.85 -9.36
CA GLU A 228 -2.39 23.53 -8.13
C GLU A 228 -3.78 24.21 -8.23
N SER A 229 -4.56 23.98 -9.29
CA SER A 229 -5.85 24.68 -9.48
C SER A 229 -7.01 23.70 -9.63
N GLU A 230 -7.89 23.75 -8.62
CA GLU A 230 -9.17 23.05 -8.46
C GLU A 230 -9.07 21.56 -8.09
N SER A 231 -8.85 21.34 -6.79
CA SER A 231 -8.97 20.06 -6.09
C SER A 231 -8.32 18.89 -6.80
N SER A 232 -7.05 18.61 -6.50
CA SER A 232 -6.56 17.25 -6.68
C SER A 232 -7.53 16.33 -5.90
N ASN A 233 -8.45 15.67 -6.60
CA ASN A 233 -9.47 14.82 -5.99
C ASN A 233 -8.80 13.52 -5.56
N HIS A 234 -7.75 13.59 -4.76
CA HIS A 234 -7.09 12.41 -4.24
C HIS A 234 -8.06 11.60 -3.40
N LEU A 235 -7.87 10.29 -3.39
CA LEU A 235 -8.70 9.38 -2.63
C LEU A 235 -8.61 9.71 -1.15
N GLN A 236 -9.75 10.02 -0.54
CA GLN A 236 -9.89 10.04 0.90
C GLN A 236 -10.81 8.90 1.31
N GLY A 237 -10.30 7.95 2.08
CA GLY A 237 -11.09 6.79 2.48
C GLY A 237 -10.27 5.57 2.85
N CYS A 238 -10.99 4.48 3.06
CA CYS A 238 -10.44 3.18 3.40
C CYS A 238 -10.87 2.15 2.36
N LEU A 239 -9.89 1.56 1.69
CA LEU A 239 -10.09 0.42 0.80
C LEU A 239 -9.87 -0.85 1.63
N GLU A 240 -10.93 -1.60 1.88
CA GLU A 240 -10.87 -2.82 2.69
C GLU A 240 -10.14 -3.95 1.97
N LYS A 241 -10.31 -4.03 0.65
CA LYS A 241 -9.62 -4.98 -0.24
C LYS A 241 -9.46 -4.40 -1.64
N ILE A 242 -8.35 -4.71 -2.28
CA ILE A 242 -8.09 -4.45 -3.69
C ILE A 242 -7.68 -5.78 -4.30
N LEU A 243 -8.50 -6.35 -5.18
CA LEU A 243 -8.24 -7.63 -5.82
C LEU A 243 -7.95 -7.41 -7.31
N ILE A 244 -6.88 -8.01 -7.83
CA ILE A 244 -6.63 -8.11 -9.27
C ILE A 244 -6.56 -9.59 -9.60
N GLN A 245 -7.45 -10.05 -10.50
CA GLN A 245 -7.64 -11.48 -10.78
C GLN A 245 -7.87 -12.32 -9.49
N GLY A 246 -8.63 -11.76 -8.54
CA GLY A 246 -8.89 -12.42 -7.26
C GLY A 246 -7.73 -12.45 -6.26
N GLN A 247 -6.54 -11.94 -6.63
CA GLN A 247 -5.41 -11.80 -5.72
C GLN A 247 -5.45 -10.44 -5.01
N ASP A 248 -5.37 -10.44 -3.68
CA ASP A 248 -5.26 -9.22 -2.86
C ASP A 248 -3.86 -8.59 -3.03
N ILE A 249 -3.81 -7.35 -3.53
CA ILE A 249 -2.55 -6.66 -3.80
C ILE A 249 -2.10 -5.87 -2.59
N ASP A 250 -0.81 -6.01 -2.28
CA ASP A 250 -0.15 -5.32 -1.19
C ASP A 250 0.43 -3.99 -1.67
N LEU A 251 0.01 -2.88 -1.07
CA LEU A 251 0.49 -1.53 -1.40
C LEU A 251 1.98 -1.34 -1.10
N ASP A 252 2.59 -2.16 -0.25
CA ASP A 252 4.05 -2.16 -0.04
C ASP A 252 4.82 -2.75 -1.24
N GLN A 253 4.10 -3.40 -2.16
CA GLN A 253 4.66 -3.87 -3.44
C GLN A 253 4.60 -2.83 -4.55
N ALA A 254 3.91 -1.71 -4.35
CA ALA A 254 3.81 -0.63 -5.32
C ALA A 254 5.21 -0.14 -5.77
N SER A 255 5.34 0.22 -7.05
CA SER A 255 6.56 0.83 -7.58
C SER A 255 6.78 2.22 -6.98
N PHE A 256 5.70 2.89 -6.60
CA PHE A 256 5.70 4.11 -5.81
C PHE A 256 4.50 4.12 -4.86
N LYS A 257 4.71 4.51 -3.60
CA LYS A 257 3.64 4.75 -2.63
C LYS A 257 3.95 6.01 -1.85
N HIS A 258 3.04 6.97 -1.86
CA HIS A 258 3.20 8.18 -1.06
C HIS A 258 3.21 7.86 0.44
N SER A 259 4.07 8.54 1.21
CA SER A 259 4.30 8.24 2.64
C SER A 259 3.08 8.49 3.55
N SER A 260 2.05 9.16 3.05
CA SER A 260 0.81 9.39 3.79
C SER A 260 -0.18 8.21 3.72
N ILE A 261 0.03 7.26 2.81
CA ILE A 261 -0.84 6.09 2.63
C ILE A 261 -0.44 4.98 3.59
N SER A 262 -1.43 4.43 4.30
CA SER A 262 -1.26 3.22 5.12
C SER A 262 -1.65 1.99 4.31
N SER A 263 -0.80 0.97 4.27
CA SER A 263 -0.98 -0.20 3.39
C SER A 263 -1.99 -1.18 3.95
N HIS A 264 -2.04 -1.32 5.27
CA HIS A 264 -2.68 -2.42 5.98
C HIS A 264 -3.53 -1.98 7.18
N SER A 265 -3.51 -0.69 7.53
CA SER A 265 -4.34 -0.11 8.57
C SER A 265 -5.28 1.00 8.06
N CYS A 266 -6.54 0.94 8.52
CA CYS A 266 -7.50 2.02 8.40
C CYS A 266 -8.01 2.47 9.77
N PRO A 267 -8.36 3.75 9.96
CA PRO A 267 -9.01 4.19 11.18
C PRO A 267 -10.40 3.52 11.31
N ALA A 268 -10.69 2.95 12.48
CA ALA A 268 -11.94 2.22 12.72
C ALA A 268 -13.17 3.13 12.83
N LYS A 269 -12.96 4.39 13.20
CA LYS A 269 -13.95 5.46 13.16
C LYS A 269 -13.51 6.49 12.13
N ALA A 270 -14.45 7.12 11.42
CA ALA A 270 -14.14 8.29 10.61
C ALA A 270 -13.42 9.29 11.51
N SER A 271 -12.12 9.51 11.25
CA SER A 271 -11.36 10.46 12.04
C SER A 271 -11.90 11.85 11.73
N ASN A 272 -12.75 12.38 12.62
CA ASN A 272 -13.08 13.81 12.66
C ASN A 272 -11.90 14.67 13.12
N HIS A 273 -10.71 14.08 13.27
CA HIS A 273 -9.47 14.77 13.58
C HIS A 273 -8.53 14.61 12.38
N LEU A 274 -8.68 15.54 11.42
CA LEU A 274 -7.53 16.10 10.73
C LEU A 274 -7.07 17.30 11.59
N PRO A 275 -5.78 17.43 11.92
CA PRO A 275 -5.24 18.68 12.46
C PRO A 275 -5.33 19.82 11.43
#